data_AF-A0A1M5V3K9-F1
#
_entry.id   AF-A0A1M5V3K9-F1
#
_cell.length_a   1.000
_cell.length_b   1.000
_cell.length_c   1.000
_cell.angle_alpha   90.00
_cell.angle_beta   90.00
_cell.angle_gamma   90.00
#
_symmetry.space_group_name_H-M   'P 1'
#
loop_
_entity.id
_entity.type
_entity.pdbx_description
1 polymer ?
#
loop_
_entity_poly.entity_id
_entity_poly.type
_entity_poly.pdbx_seq_one_letter_code
_entity_poly.pdbx_strand_id
1 'polypeptide(L)' 'MIDNNEEYLKKKLEWVKYRIEILDKMEEKLEEMKKLVRYAKDNDLDDEEIKEINIKLNRLKNEIVQMDDKSKIFWMDNQ' A
#
# COMPACT_ATOMS: atom_id res chain seq x y z
N MET A 1 8.41 18.75 -34.42
CA MET A 1 7.99 18.96 -33.02
C MET A 1 7.50 17.61 -32.51
N ILE A 2 8.43 16.74 -32.13
CA ILE A 2 8.10 15.64 -31.23
C ILE A 2 8.13 16.29 -29.84
N ASP A 3 7.25 16.11 -28.88
CA ASP A 3 5.88 15.60 -28.83
C ASP A 3 5.52 15.79 -27.34
N ASN A 4 5.07 16.98 -26.94
CA ASN A 4 4.76 17.27 -25.53
C ASN A 4 3.73 16.27 -24.98
N ASN A 5 2.88 15.76 -25.87
CA ASN A 5 1.88 14.76 -25.54
C ASN A 5 2.50 13.36 -25.41
N GLU A 6 3.35 12.93 -26.34
CA GLU A 6 4.03 11.62 -26.22
C GLU A 6 4.94 11.55 -24.99
N GLU A 7 5.70 12.59 -24.67
CA GLU A 7 6.55 12.60 -23.47
C GLU A 7 5.71 12.55 -22.18
N TYR A 8 4.63 13.33 -22.12
CA TYR A 8 3.67 13.29 -21.01
C TYR A 8 3.05 11.90 -20.87
N LEU A 9 2.60 11.28 -21.97
CA LEU A 9 2.01 9.95 -21.98
C LEU A 9 3.02 8.87 -21.57
N LYS A 10 4.29 8.97 -22.00
CA LYS A 10 5.37 8.08 -21.53
C LYS A 10 5.57 8.19 -20.03
N LYS A 11 5.67 9.41 -19.47
CA LYS A 11 5.79 9.62 -18.03
C LYS A 11 4.57 9.09 -17.26
N LYS A 12 3.36 9.30 -17.80
CA LYS A 12 2.13 8.77 -17.21
C LYS A 12 2.08 7.25 -17.24
N LEU A 13 2.55 6.61 -18.31
CA LEU A 13 2.65 5.16 -18.39
C LEU A 13 3.62 4.59 -17.34
N GLU A 14 4.79 5.21 -17.17
CA GLU A 14 5.75 4.81 -16.14
C GLU A 14 5.17 4.99 -14.73
N TRP A 15 4.42 6.07 -14.49
CA TRP A 15 3.71 6.25 -13.22
C TRP A 15 2.67 5.16 -12.97
N VAL A 16 1.86 4.80 -13.97
CA VAL A 16 0.86 3.72 -13.83
C VAL A 16 1.53 2.40 -13.50
N LYS A 17 2.63 2.04 -14.19
CA LYS A 17 3.40 0.82 -13.89
C LYS A 17 3.91 0.81 -12.46
N TYR A 18 4.55 1.90 -12.03
CA TYR A 18 5.01 2.06 -10.67
C TYR A 18 3.86 1.95 -9.65
N ARG A 19 2.71 2.58 -9.94
CA ARG A 19 1.54 2.53 -9.05
C ARG A 19 0.97 1.12 -8.93
N ILE A 20 0.94 0.34 -10.03
CA ILE A 20 0.53 -1.07 -9.98
C ILE A 20 1.45 -1.86 -9.05
N GLU A 21 2.77 -1.74 -9.18
CA GLU A 21 3.72 -2.44 -8.30
C GLU A 21 3.55 -2.07 -6.82
N ILE A 22 3.21 -0.82 -6.51
CA ILE A 22 2.94 -0.40 -5.13
C ILE A 22 1.61 -0.94 -4.63
N LEU A 23 0.57 -0.96 -5.48
CA LEU A 23 -0.73 -1.55 -5.13
C LEU A 23 -0.61 -3.05 -4.83
N ASP A 24 0.20 -3.79 -5.60
CA ASP A 24 0.46 -5.20 -5.33
C ASP A 24 1.10 -5.41 -3.95
N LYS A 25 2.07 -4.57 -3.58
CA LYS A 25 2.70 -4.60 -2.23
C LYS A 25 1.73 -4.22 -1.11
N MET A 26 0.80 -3.30 -1.38
CA MET A 26 -0.25 -2.95 -0.43
C MET A 26 -1.23 -4.11 -0.22
N GLU A 27 -1.59 -4.82 -1.29
CA GLU A 27 -2.46 -6.00 -1.23
C GLU A 27 -1.82 -7.13 -0.41
N GLU A 28 -0.52 -7.39 -0.58
CA GLU A 28 0.21 -8.36 0.25
C GLU A 28 0.10 -8.06 1.75
N LYS A 29 0.21 -6.77 2.12
CA LYS A 29 0.07 -6.32 3.52
C LYS A 29 -1.36 -6.41 4.02
N LEU A 30 -2.35 -6.11 3.18
CA LEU A 30 -3.76 -6.28 3.53
C LEU A 30 -4.11 -7.75 3.78
N GLU A 31 -3.56 -8.67 2.98
CA GLU A 31 -3.74 -10.10 3.20
C GLU A 31 -3.02 -10.57 4.49
N GLU A 32 -1.88 -10.00 4.84
CA GLU A 32 -1.24 -10.22 6.15
C GLU A 32 -2.14 -9.74 7.32
N MET A 33 -2.71 -8.54 7.22
CA MET A 33 -3.67 -8.04 8.21
C MET A 33 -4.88 -8.96 8.36
N LYS A 34 -5.41 -9.46 7.24
CA LYS A 34 -6.54 -10.39 7.23
C LYS A 34 -6.20 -11.73 7.90
N LYS A 35 -4.98 -12.24 7.71
CA LYS A 35 -4.50 -13.44 8.42
C LYS A 35 -4.42 -13.21 9.93
N LEU A 36 -3.91 -12.05 10.37
CA LEU A 36 -3.86 -11.68 11.79
C LEU A 36 -5.25 -11.61 12.43
N VAL A 37 -6.20 -10.96 11.75
CA VAL A 37 -7.59 -10.85 12.24
C VAL A 37 -8.27 -12.22 12.30
N ARG A 38 -8.05 -13.10 11.31
CA ARG A 38 -8.55 -14.48 11.35
C ARG A 38 -7.95 -15.26 12.52
N TYR A 39 -6.64 -15.18 12.71
CA TYR A 39 -5.96 -15.82 13.83
C TYR A 39 -6.55 -15.36 15.18
N ALA A 40 -6.75 -14.06 15.37
CA ALA A 40 -7.33 -13.51 16.59
C ALA A 40 -8.79 -13.93 16.82
N LYS A 41 -9.54 -14.18 15.74
CA LYS A 41 -10.93 -14.65 15.83
C LYS A 41 -11.02 -16.13 16.18
N ASP A 42 -10.12 -16.94 15.61
CA ASP A 42 -10.21 -18.40 15.64
C ASP A 42 -9.49 -19.02 16.86
N ASN A 43 -8.78 -18.21 17.67
CA ASN A 43 -8.04 -18.64 18.86
C ASN A 43 -8.49 -17.85 20.09
N ASP A 44 -8.41 -18.48 21.26
CA ASP A 44 -8.56 -17.80 22.55
C ASP A 44 -7.22 -17.17 22.90
N LEU A 45 -7.17 -15.84 22.91
CA LEU A 45 -5.94 -15.06 23.09
C LEU A 45 -5.96 -14.33 24.42
N ASP A 46 -4.80 -14.26 25.06
CA ASP A 46 -4.63 -13.41 26.22
C ASP A 46 -4.43 -11.92 25.84
N ASP A 47 -4.47 -11.05 26.85
CA ASP A 47 -4.35 -9.61 26.66
C ASP A 47 -3.02 -9.19 26.01
N GLU A 48 -1.92 -9.92 26.26
CA GLU A 48 -0.62 -9.61 25.66
C GLU A 48 -0.58 -10.03 24.19
N GLU A 49 -1.12 -11.19 23.85
CA GLU A 49 -1.27 -11.65 22.47
C GLU A 49 -2.16 -10.70 21.65
N ILE A 50 -3.29 -10.26 22.22
CA ILE A 50 -4.17 -9.26 21.60
C ILE A 50 -3.41 -7.95 21.37
N LYS A 51 -2.62 -7.50 22.34
CA LYS A 51 -1.82 -6.28 22.24
C LYS A 51 -0.75 -6.40 21.15
N GLU A 52 -0.06 -7.54 21.04
CA GLU A 52 0.90 -7.78 19.98
C GLU A 52 0.27 -7.75 18.58
N ILE A 53 -0.89 -8.39 18.40
CA ILE A 53 -1.62 -8.38 17.13
C ILE A 53 -2.00 -6.95 16.75
N ASN A 54 -2.50 -6.16 17.71
CA ASN A 54 -2.84 -4.76 17.47
C ASN A 54 -1.63 -3.91 17.07
N ILE A 55 -0.46 -4.14 17.68
CA ILE A 55 0.79 -3.47 17.27
C ILE A 55 1.14 -3.81 15.82
N LYS A 56 1.07 -5.10 15.45
CA LYS A 56 1.34 -5.56 14.08
C LYS A 56 0.36 -4.96 13.06
N LEU A 57 -0.95 -4.95 13.37
CA LEU A 57 -1.98 -4.34 12.52
C LEU A 57 -1.74 -2.85 12.30
N ASN A 58 -1.42 -2.10 13.36
CA ASN A 58 -1.15 -0.67 13.26
C ASN A 58 0.11 -0.37 12.44
N ARG A 59 1.16 -1.19 12.58
CA ARG A 59 2.36 -1.09 11.74
C ARG A 59 2.02 -1.29 10.26
N LEU A 60 1.31 -2.37 9.92
CA LEU A 60 0.91 -2.68 8.55
C LEU A 60 0.05 -1.56 7.95
N LYS A 61 -0.92 -1.05 8.70
CA LYS A 61 -1.74 0.11 8.32
C LYS A 61 -0.87 1.33 7.97
N ASN A 62 0.10 1.66 8.83
CA ASN A 62 0.98 2.81 8.61
C ASN A 62 1.85 2.61 7.35
N GLU A 63 2.36 1.41 7.12
CA GLU A 63 3.13 1.09 5.91
C GLU A 63 2.28 1.25 4.63
N ILE A 64 1.04 0.75 4.63
CA ILE A 64 0.09 0.91 3.53
C ILE A 64 -0.18 2.39 3.24
N VAL A 65 -0.46 3.18 4.28
CA VAL A 65 -0.71 4.64 4.14
C VAL A 65 0.51 5.34 3.54
N GLN A 66 1.71 5.04 4.02
CA GLN A 66 2.94 5.64 3.48
C GLN A 66 3.20 5.24 2.03
N MET A 67 2.90 3.98 1.65
CA MET A 67 3.00 3.51 0.27
C MET A 67 2.02 4.25 -0.63
N ASP A 68 0.78 4.42 -0.16
CA ASP A 68 -0.26 5.13 -0.89
C ASP A 68 0.12 6.60 -1.11
N ASP A 69 0.49 7.31 -0.05
CA ASP A 69 0.87 8.72 -0.09
C ASP A 69 2.02 9.00 -1.05
N LYS A 70 3.01 8.10 -1.12
CA LYS A 70 4.18 8.24 -2.01
C LYS A 70 3.88 7.95 -3.49
N SER A 71 2.82 7.22 -3.80
CA SER A 71 2.62 6.67 -5.16
C SER A 71 1.33 7.13 -5.84
N LYS A 72 0.32 7.56 -5.10
CA LYS A 72 -1.01 7.87 -5.64
C LYS A 72 -1.06 9.14 -6.50
N ILE A 73 -0.08 10.02 -6.39
CA ILE A 73 -0.04 11.29 -7.13
C ILE A 73 0.94 11.14 -8.30
N PHE A 74 0.47 11.48 -9.49
CA PHE A 74 1.34 11.60 -10.65
C PHE A 74 2.25 12.83 -10.47
N TRP A 75 3.55 12.65 -10.55
CA TRP A 75 4.54 13.69 -10.20
C TRP A 75 4.47 14.95 -11.07
N MET A 76 3.86 14.90 -12.26
CA MET A 76 3.65 16.09 -13.09
C MET A 76 2.38 16.87 -12.76
N ASP A 77 1.45 16.32 -11.96
CA ASP A 77 0.25 17.05 -11.53
C ASP A 77 0.57 18.11 -10.44
N ASN A 78 1.79 18.09 -9.90
CA ASN A 78 2.29 19.03 -8.89
C ASN A 78 3.27 20.09 -9.48
N GLN A 79 3.37 20.21 -10.81
CA GLN A 79 4.17 21.22 -11.51
C GLN A 79 3.28 22.36 -12.01
#